data_AF-A0A9N9IZW2-F1
#
_entry.id   AF-A0A9N9IZW2-F1
#
_cell.length_a   1.000
_cell.length_b   1.000
_cell.length_c   1.000
_cell.angle_alpha   90.00
_cell.angle_beta   90.00
_cell.angle_gamma   90.00
#
_symmetry.space_group_name_H-M   'P 1'
#
loop_
_entity.id
_entity.type
_entity.pdbx_description
1 polymer ?
#
loop_
_entity_poly.entity_id
_entity_poly.type
_entity_poly.pdbx_seq_one_letter_code
_entity_poly.pdbx_strand_id
1 'polypeptide(L)'
;FIWTIFWYFYGKSDPRDYSGISKEELDWILENKLTVYSEENFSHFQSGSSENIATSDDNSVPEDENDVLLPKNKISSKPRYIQKIPWKLIFSCREVWAIMISQFFNSWGYFILLNWLPIFYYEYLHVDINLIGYYTTLPYFSYIVIGSIVGYICDYAIHQLNIRVLTVRRSANIIGTFGISTSLLLVTYFAKTSLEGLLIITIGFALYSIQISSVNMDIAPKYAGLIYALGNTCGMVPAFFGVALTGWILEVTNNNWGIIWIICSLYYILGSLFFISWAGGEVIID
;
A
#
# COMPACT_ATOMS: atom_id res chain seq x y z
N PHE A 1 -0.74 -10.30 -20.56
CA PHE A 1 -0.38 -9.52 -21.76
C PHE A 1 -1.54 -9.20 -22.70
N ILE A 2 -2.62 -10.01 -22.78
CA ILE A 2 -3.82 -9.63 -23.56
C ILE A 2 -4.55 -8.43 -22.92
N TRP A 3 -4.57 -8.37 -21.58
CA TRP A 3 -5.18 -7.29 -20.80
C TRP A 3 -4.60 -5.90 -21.10
N THR A 4 -3.30 -5.79 -21.36
CA THR A 4 -2.66 -4.51 -21.69
C THR A 4 -3.05 -3.99 -23.08
N ILE A 5 -3.32 -4.88 -24.04
CA ILE A 5 -3.84 -4.49 -25.36
C ILE A 5 -5.27 -3.96 -25.22
N PHE A 6 -6.10 -4.62 -24.41
CA PHE A 6 -7.45 -4.14 -24.10
C PHE A 6 -7.42 -2.71 -23.51
N TRP A 7 -6.56 -2.47 -22.53
CA TRP A 7 -6.39 -1.12 -21.94
C TRP A 7 -5.74 -0.10 -22.86
N TYR A 8 -4.92 -0.52 -23.83
CA TYR A 8 -4.37 0.39 -24.83
C TYR A 8 -5.46 0.94 -25.77
N PHE A 9 -6.47 0.12 -26.10
CA PHE A 9 -7.59 0.54 -26.94
C PHE A 9 -8.73 1.19 -26.14
N TYR A 10 -8.93 0.77 -24.89
CA TYR A 10 -10.05 1.25 -24.05
C TYR A 10 -9.67 2.43 -23.14
N GLY A 11 -8.41 2.50 -22.71
CA GLY A 11 -7.91 3.52 -21.80
C GLY A 11 -7.68 4.84 -22.52
N LYS A 12 -8.52 5.83 -22.21
CA LYS A 12 -8.36 7.21 -22.68
C LYS A 12 -8.04 8.15 -21.53
N SER A 13 -7.23 9.16 -21.79
CA SER A 13 -6.70 10.06 -20.76
C SER A 13 -7.64 11.21 -20.40
N ASP A 14 -8.60 11.53 -21.28
CA ASP A 14 -9.61 12.57 -21.05
C ASP A 14 -10.99 11.92 -20.85
N PRO A 15 -11.74 12.28 -19.78
CA PRO A 15 -13.10 11.78 -19.58
C PRO A 15 -14.02 12.08 -20.78
N ARG A 16 -13.74 13.12 -21.56
CA ARG A 16 -14.50 13.47 -22.78
C ARG A 16 -14.40 12.42 -23.88
N ASP A 17 -13.37 11.59 -23.86
CA ASP A 17 -13.15 10.61 -24.92
C ASP A 17 -13.89 9.29 -24.67
N TYR A 18 -14.46 9.08 -23.48
CA TYR A 18 -15.22 7.87 -23.17
C TYR A 18 -16.66 7.97 -23.69
N SER A 19 -17.04 7.05 -24.58
CA SER A 19 -18.38 7.03 -25.19
C SER A 19 -19.50 6.58 -24.24
N GLY A 20 -19.16 6.10 -23.04
CA GLY A 20 -20.10 5.59 -22.04
C GLY A 20 -20.48 6.59 -20.95
N ILE A 21 -19.86 7.78 -20.93
CA ILE A 21 -20.13 8.80 -19.90
C ILE A 21 -21.31 9.66 -20.39
N SER A 22 -22.34 9.79 -19.55
CA SER A 22 -23.48 10.66 -19.85
C SER A 22 -23.06 12.14 -19.82
N LYS A 23 -23.76 13.01 -20.56
CA LYS A 23 -23.41 14.46 -20.58
C LYS A 23 -23.47 15.09 -19.19
N GLU A 24 -24.42 14.66 -18.36
CA GLU A 24 -24.58 15.11 -16.98
C GLU A 24 -23.41 14.66 -16.09
N GLU A 25 -22.96 13.41 -16.20
CA GLU A 25 -21.77 12.93 -15.50
C GLU A 25 -20.49 13.61 -16.01
N LEU A 26 -20.39 13.88 -17.31
CA LEU A 26 -19.24 14.55 -17.90
C LEU A 26 -19.12 15.98 -17.37
N ASP A 27 -20.24 16.71 -17.33
CA ASP A 27 -20.30 18.07 -16.80
C ASP A 27 -20.00 18.07 -15.28
N TRP A 28 -20.55 17.12 -14.52
CA TRP A 28 -20.22 16.94 -13.10
C TRP A 28 -18.74 16.64 -12.88
N ILE A 29 -18.13 15.75 -13.67
CA ILE A 29 -16.70 15.42 -13.58
C ILE A 29 -15.85 16.66 -13.90
N LEU A 30 -16.22 17.44 -14.92
CA LEU A 30 -15.45 18.62 -15.32
C LEU A 30 -15.61 19.77 -14.32
N GLU A 31 -16.79 19.95 -13.74
CA GLU A 31 -17.07 20.91 -12.66
C GLU A 31 -16.33 20.51 -11.38
N ASN A 32 -16.38 19.24 -10.99
CA ASN A 32 -15.64 18.73 -9.83
C ASN A 32 -14.13 18.68 -10.05
N LYS A 33 -13.66 18.47 -11.28
CA LYS A 33 -12.23 18.58 -11.60
C LYS A 33 -11.74 20.02 -11.59
N LEU A 34 -12.61 21.02 -11.53
CA LEU A 34 -12.23 22.41 -11.27
C LEU A 34 -12.24 22.71 -9.76
N THR A 35 -13.15 22.12 -8.98
CA THR A 35 -13.20 22.29 -7.51
C THR A 35 -12.21 21.41 -6.74
N VAL A 36 -11.86 20.22 -7.23
CA VAL A 36 -10.79 19.38 -6.63
C VAL A 36 -9.42 20.04 -6.79
N TYR A 37 -9.26 20.97 -7.74
CA TYR A 37 -8.02 21.73 -7.94
C TYR A 37 -8.11 23.18 -7.40
N SER A 38 -9.25 23.59 -6.82
CA SER A 38 -9.31 24.85 -6.09
C SER A 38 -8.66 24.66 -4.73
N GLU A 39 -7.64 25.47 -4.42
CA GLU A 39 -6.87 25.46 -3.16
C GLU A 39 -7.77 25.47 -1.90
N GLU A 40 -9.02 25.93 -2.01
CA GLU A 40 -10.02 25.97 -0.93
C GLU A 40 -10.53 24.61 -0.43
N ASN A 41 -10.47 23.53 -1.21
CA ASN A 41 -10.92 22.21 -0.74
C ASN A 41 -9.83 21.42 0.02
N PHE A 42 -8.56 21.83 -0.10
CA PHE A 42 -7.46 21.27 0.68
C PHE A 42 -7.26 21.96 2.03
N SER A 43 -7.75 23.21 2.19
CA SER A 43 -7.71 23.90 3.49
C SER A 43 -8.65 23.28 4.52
N HIS A 44 -9.73 22.62 4.09
CA HIS A 44 -10.65 21.91 5.00
C HIS A 44 -10.09 20.61 5.62
N PHE A 45 -8.90 20.15 5.20
CA PHE A 45 -8.17 19.04 5.82
C PHE A 45 -7.07 19.48 6.80
N GLN A 46 -6.98 20.78 7.14
CA GLN A 46 -6.13 21.24 8.25
C GLN A 46 -6.67 20.77 9.60
N SER A 47 -6.18 19.62 10.06
CA SER A 47 -6.12 19.26 11.47
C SER A 47 -5.34 20.35 12.22
N GLY A 48 -5.99 20.93 13.22
CA GLY A 48 -5.57 22.17 13.88
C GLY A 48 -4.19 22.10 14.55
N SER A 49 -3.40 23.14 14.26
CA SER A 49 -2.62 23.89 15.25
C SER A 49 -1.77 24.91 14.49
N SER A 50 -2.02 26.20 14.68
CA SER A 50 -0.98 27.20 14.96
C SER A 50 -1.60 28.60 15.07
N GLU A 51 -1.41 29.19 16.23
CA GLU A 51 -1.82 30.53 16.63
C GLU A 51 -1.10 31.63 15.84
N ASN A 52 -1.88 32.63 15.46
CA ASN A 52 -1.62 34.08 15.41
C ASN A 52 -0.17 34.59 15.42
N ILE A 53 0.26 35.22 14.32
CA ILE A 53 1.12 36.40 14.33
C ILE A 53 0.49 37.45 13.41
N ALA A 54 -0.09 38.49 14.03
CA ALA A 54 -0.54 39.70 13.36
C ALA A 54 0.56 40.76 13.48
N THR A 55 0.97 41.35 12.36
CA THR A 55 1.63 42.65 12.32
C THR A 55 0.79 43.60 11.50
N SER A 56 0.55 44.75 12.13
CA SER A 56 -0.11 45.98 11.73
C SER A 56 0.31 46.54 10.36
N ASP A 57 -0.61 47.19 9.64
CA ASP A 57 -0.66 48.66 9.64
C ASP A 57 -1.87 49.22 8.86
N ASP A 58 -2.22 50.42 9.31
CA ASP A 58 -3.44 51.22 9.18
C ASP A 58 -3.61 51.90 7.80
N ASN A 59 -4.87 52.12 7.39
CA ASN A 59 -5.41 53.41 6.91
C ASN A 59 -6.83 53.28 6.31
N SER A 60 -7.78 53.92 7.00
CA SER A 60 -9.16 54.32 6.63
C SER A 60 -9.26 55.12 5.30
N VAL A 61 -10.35 55.27 4.54
CA VAL A 61 -11.81 55.57 4.79
C VAL A 61 -12.64 55.28 3.47
N PRO A 62 -13.96 55.59 3.29
CA PRO A 62 -15.09 54.65 3.17
C PRO A 62 -15.88 54.67 1.82
N GLU A 63 -16.99 53.91 1.76
CA GLU A 63 -18.19 54.04 0.88
C GLU A 63 -18.01 53.96 -0.65
N ASP A 64 -18.56 52.95 -1.33
CA ASP A 64 -19.98 52.89 -1.72
C ASP A 64 -20.26 51.66 -2.60
N GLU A 65 -21.47 51.13 -2.46
CA GLU A 65 -22.00 49.93 -3.09
C GLU A 65 -22.66 50.29 -4.44
N ASN A 66 -22.17 49.67 -5.54
CA ASN A 66 -22.94 49.14 -6.70
C ASN A 66 -22.17 49.19 -8.04
N ASP A 67 -22.22 48.05 -8.74
CA ASP A 67 -22.00 47.87 -10.18
C ASP A 67 -20.62 48.17 -10.78
N VAL A 68 -19.62 47.34 -10.43
CA VAL A 68 -18.50 47.07 -11.34
C VAL A 68 -18.55 45.62 -11.80
N LEU A 69 -19.12 45.46 -12.99
CA LEU A 69 -19.07 44.24 -13.79
C LEU A 69 -17.66 43.62 -13.77
N LEU A 70 -17.60 42.39 -13.26
CA LEU A 70 -16.44 41.53 -13.05
C LEU A 70 -15.35 41.65 -14.15
N PRO A 71 -14.07 41.86 -13.80
CA PRO A 71 -13.01 41.78 -14.78
C PRO A 71 -12.85 40.34 -15.27
N LYS A 72 -13.03 40.17 -16.59
CA LYS A 72 -12.65 38.99 -17.37
C LYS A 72 -11.16 38.69 -17.20
N ASN A 73 -10.80 37.92 -16.18
CA ASN A 73 -9.53 37.21 -16.12
C ASN A 73 -9.75 35.84 -15.49
N LYS A 74 -10.57 35.00 -16.16
CA LYS A 74 -10.49 33.55 -15.97
C LYS A 74 -9.15 33.10 -16.52
N ILE A 75 -8.20 32.97 -15.61
CA ILE A 75 -6.93 32.27 -15.76
C ILE A 75 -7.22 30.95 -16.48
N SER A 76 -6.83 30.90 -17.75
CA SER A 76 -6.74 29.65 -18.52
C SER A 76 -5.61 28.82 -17.92
N SER A 77 -5.86 28.15 -16.79
CA SER A 77 -4.96 27.11 -16.28
C SER A 77 -5.17 25.86 -17.14
N LYS A 78 -4.32 25.73 -18.18
CA LYS A 78 -4.09 24.44 -18.84
C LYS A 78 -3.86 23.37 -17.76
N PRO A 79 -4.31 22.11 -17.95
CA PRO A 79 -4.04 21.05 -16.98
C PRO A 79 -2.54 21.04 -16.71
N ARG A 80 -2.15 21.21 -15.44
CA ARG A 80 -0.74 21.24 -15.04
C ARG A 80 -0.21 19.81 -15.15
N TYR A 81 0.18 19.41 -16.35
CA TYR A 81 1.03 18.25 -16.57
C TYR A 81 2.21 18.41 -15.61
N ILE A 82 2.52 17.39 -14.79
CA ILE A 82 3.67 17.41 -13.87
C ILE A 82 4.90 17.72 -14.71
N GLN A 83 5.35 18.97 -14.69
CA GLN A 83 6.23 19.50 -15.73
C GLN A 83 7.66 18.97 -15.61
N LYS A 84 7.99 18.32 -14.48
CA LYS A 84 9.18 17.50 -14.27
C LYS A 84 9.02 16.75 -12.94
N ILE A 85 9.22 15.44 -12.92
CA ILE A 85 9.25 14.68 -11.66
C ILE A 85 10.53 15.07 -10.89
N PRO A 86 10.43 15.60 -9.66
CA PRO A 86 11.59 16.01 -8.89
C PRO A 86 12.27 14.80 -8.24
N TRP A 87 12.92 13.96 -9.06
CA TRP A 87 13.56 12.71 -8.60
C TRP A 87 14.50 12.89 -7.41
N LYS A 88 15.30 13.97 -7.39
CA LYS A 88 16.20 14.27 -6.28
C LYS A 88 15.46 14.51 -4.97
N LEU A 89 14.30 15.16 -5.02
CA LEU A 89 13.48 15.42 -3.82
C LEU A 89 12.88 14.10 -3.31
N ILE A 90 12.29 13.31 -4.21
CA ILE A 90 11.65 12.03 -3.89
C ILE A 90 12.64 11.06 -3.24
N PHE A 91 13.83 10.90 -3.80
CA PHE A 91 14.87 10.04 -3.22
C PHE A 91 15.58 10.65 -2.01
N SER A 92 15.35 11.92 -1.69
CA SER A 92 15.88 12.55 -0.47
C SER A 92 14.96 12.35 0.74
N CYS A 93 13.71 11.94 0.54
CA CYS A 93 12.75 11.71 1.61
C CYS A 93 12.97 10.34 2.27
N ARG A 94 13.06 10.33 3.61
CA ARG A 94 13.30 9.13 4.42
C ARG A 94 12.14 8.13 4.34
N GLU A 95 10.93 8.64 4.18
CA GLU A 95 9.67 7.90 4.14
C GLU A 95 9.56 7.09 2.85
N VAL A 96 10.07 7.63 1.73
CA VAL A 96 10.14 6.92 0.45
C VAL A 96 11.06 5.71 0.57
N TRP A 97 12.24 5.88 1.19
CA TRP A 97 13.14 4.77 1.47
C TRP A 97 12.53 3.76 2.44
N ALA A 98 11.78 4.20 3.46
CA ALA A 98 11.08 3.33 4.39
C ALA A 98 10.12 2.38 3.65
N ILE A 99 9.31 2.94 2.74
CA ILE A 99 8.35 2.18 1.93
C ILE A 99 9.08 1.22 1.00
N MET A 100 10.11 1.68 0.28
CA MET A 100 10.86 0.86 -0.67
C MET A 100 11.54 -0.33 0.02
N ILE A 101 12.22 -0.09 1.13
CA ILE A 101 12.94 -1.12 1.89
C ILE A 101 11.95 -2.08 2.55
N SER A 102 10.87 -1.58 3.16
CA SER A 102 9.84 -2.43 3.75
C SER A 102 9.18 -3.32 2.71
N GLN A 103 8.89 -2.78 1.51
CA GLN A 103 8.32 -3.53 0.40
C GLN A 103 9.29 -4.59 -0.12
N PHE A 104 10.59 -4.29 -0.20
CA PHE A 104 11.63 -5.26 -0.57
C PHE A 104 11.61 -6.48 0.37
N PHE A 105 11.68 -6.24 1.69
CA PHE A 105 11.69 -7.31 2.69
C PHE A 105 10.38 -8.11 2.70
N ASN A 106 9.23 -7.44 2.60
CA ASN A 106 7.93 -8.13 2.54
C ASN A 106 7.77 -8.96 1.28
N SER A 107 8.20 -8.42 0.13
CA SER A 107 8.14 -9.15 -1.15
C SER A 107 9.01 -10.39 -1.11
N TRP A 108 10.17 -10.33 -0.44
CA TRP A 108 11.04 -11.49 -0.25
C TRP A 108 10.31 -12.66 0.42
N GLY A 109 9.69 -12.43 1.58
CA GLY A 109 8.92 -13.46 2.26
C GLY A 109 7.73 -13.95 1.44
N TYR A 110 7.01 -13.02 0.79
CA TYR A 110 5.83 -13.34 0.00
C TYR A 110 6.15 -14.27 -1.19
N PHE A 111 7.20 -13.98 -1.95
CA PHE A 111 7.60 -14.81 -3.08
C PHE A 111 8.13 -16.17 -2.66
N ILE A 112 8.79 -16.26 -1.50
CA ILE A 112 9.18 -17.56 -0.95
C ILE A 112 7.93 -18.38 -0.63
N LEU A 113 6.96 -17.81 0.07
CA LEU A 113 5.70 -18.51 0.36
C LEU A 113 4.99 -18.91 -0.94
N LEU A 114 4.91 -18.01 -1.93
CA LEU A 114 4.22 -18.29 -3.19
C LEU A 114 4.82 -19.48 -3.96
N ASN A 115 6.14 -19.61 -3.99
CA ASN A 115 6.80 -20.65 -4.78
C ASN A 115 7.07 -21.93 -3.98
N TRP A 116 7.42 -21.82 -2.70
CA TRP A 116 7.91 -22.94 -1.90
C TRP A 116 6.86 -23.53 -0.95
N LEU A 117 5.75 -22.85 -0.70
CA LEU A 117 4.68 -23.39 0.16
C LEU A 117 4.06 -24.70 -0.37
N PRO A 118 3.82 -24.90 -1.69
CA PRO A 118 3.35 -26.19 -2.20
C PRO A 118 4.35 -27.32 -1.95
N ILE A 119 5.63 -27.04 -2.16
CA ILE A 119 6.72 -28.00 -1.97
C ILE A 119 6.88 -28.32 -0.48
N PHE A 120 6.73 -27.33 0.40
CA PHE A 120 6.70 -27.55 1.84
C PHE A 120 5.59 -28.51 2.27
N TYR A 121 4.36 -28.34 1.78
CA TYR A 121 3.27 -29.27 2.09
C TYR A 121 3.58 -30.69 1.63
N TYR A 122 4.23 -30.84 0.47
CA TYR A 122 4.61 -32.13 -0.08
C TYR A 122 5.75 -32.79 0.69
N GLU A 123 6.88 -32.09 0.83
CA GLU A 123 8.11 -32.67 1.37
C GLU A 123 8.13 -32.75 2.89
N TYR A 124 7.62 -31.73 3.58
CA TYR A 124 7.69 -31.63 5.04
C TYR A 124 6.43 -32.19 5.72
N LEU A 125 5.25 -31.86 5.20
CA LEU A 125 3.98 -32.32 5.78
C LEU A 125 3.44 -33.60 5.13
N HIS A 126 4.17 -34.18 4.17
CA HIS A 126 3.84 -35.43 3.47
C HIS A 126 2.41 -35.46 2.92
N VAL A 127 1.94 -34.31 2.41
CA VAL A 127 0.62 -34.20 1.78
C VAL A 127 0.65 -34.84 0.40
N ASP A 128 -0.37 -35.62 0.09
CA ASP A 128 -0.53 -36.21 -1.24
C ASP A 128 -0.54 -35.15 -2.34
N ILE A 129 0.15 -35.44 -3.44
CA ILE A 129 0.28 -34.51 -4.58
C ILE A 129 -1.06 -34.05 -5.15
N ASN A 130 -2.09 -34.90 -5.05
CA ASN A 130 -3.45 -34.60 -5.50
C ASN A 130 -4.16 -33.56 -4.62
N LEU A 131 -3.76 -33.41 -3.35
CA LEU A 131 -4.36 -32.53 -2.36
C LEU A 131 -3.58 -31.23 -2.14
N ILE A 132 -2.32 -31.15 -2.58
CA ILE A 132 -1.48 -29.94 -2.42
C ILE A 132 -2.19 -28.68 -2.89
N GLY A 133 -2.87 -28.74 -4.04
CA GLY A 133 -3.60 -27.59 -4.59
C GLY A 133 -4.68 -27.07 -3.64
N TYR A 134 -5.37 -27.96 -2.92
CA TYR A 134 -6.36 -27.57 -1.91
C TYR A 134 -5.68 -26.94 -0.69
N TYR A 135 -4.58 -27.55 -0.21
CA TYR A 135 -3.82 -27.08 0.94
C TYR A 135 -3.16 -25.71 0.72
N THR A 136 -2.73 -25.41 -0.51
CA THR A 136 -2.15 -24.10 -0.84
C THR A 136 -3.21 -23.05 -1.08
N THR A 137 -4.32 -23.40 -1.73
CA THR A 137 -5.39 -22.44 -2.04
C THR A 137 -6.06 -21.89 -0.78
N LEU A 138 -6.24 -22.71 0.25
CA LEU A 138 -7.00 -22.35 1.45
C LEU A 138 -6.38 -21.16 2.23
N PRO A 139 -5.06 -21.13 2.53
CA PRO A 139 -4.41 -19.94 3.09
C PRO A 139 -4.57 -18.67 2.26
N TYR A 140 -4.39 -18.74 0.94
CA TYR A 140 -4.56 -17.58 0.05
C TYR A 140 -6.01 -17.10 -0.03
N PHE A 141 -6.96 -18.03 -0.01
CA PHE A 141 -8.39 -17.69 0.03
C PHE A 141 -8.75 -16.99 1.34
N SER A 142 -8.28 -17.52 2.47
CA SER A 142 -8.41 -16.89 3.80
C SER A 142 -7.85 -15.46 3.80
N TYR A 143 -6.66 -15.26 3.23
CA TYR A 143 -6.04 -13.95 3.08
C TYR A 143 -6.92 -12.94 2.32
N ILE A 144 -7.58 -13.36 1.23
CA ILE A 144 -8.46 -12.48 0.44
C ILE A 144 -9.71 -12.10 1.24
N VAL A 145 -10.37 -13.09 1.85
CA VAL A 145 -11.63 -12.87 2.59
C VAL A 145 -11.39 -11.99 3.81
N ILE A 146 -10.38 -12.31 4.61
CA ILE A 146 -10.07 -11.57 5.84
C ILE A 146 -9.50 -10.20 5.51
N GLY A 147 -8.68 -10.08 4.46
CA GLY A 147 -8.18 -8.79 3.97
C GLY A 147 -9.32 -7.81 3.65
N SER A 148 -10.38 -8.30 3.00
CA SER A 148 -11.55 -7.48 2.67
C SER A 148 -12.29 -6.99 3.92
N ILE A 149 -12.47 -7.87 4.91
CA ILE A 149 -13.12 -7.53 6.19
C ILE A 149 -12.27 -6.53 6.97
N VAL A 150 -10.96 -6.74 7.02
CA VAL A 150 -10.04 -5.87 7.76
C VAL A 150 -9.94 -4.49 7.13
N GLY A 151 -10.00 -4.37 5.81
CA GLY A 151 -10.11 -3.08 5.12
C GLY A 151 -11.28 -2.25 5.66
N TYR A 152 -12.48 -2.86 5.70
CA TYR A 152 -13.66 -2.21 6.26
C TYR A 152 -13.51 -1.83 7.74
N ILE A 153 -12.90 -2.70 8.56
CA ILE A 153 -12.62 -2.42 9.98
C ILE A 153 -11.64 -1.25 10.13
N CYS A 154 -10.59 -1.20 9.31
CA CYS A 154 -9.61 -0.11 9.33
C CYS A 154 -10.25 1.22 8.94
N ASP A 155 -11.09 1.23 7.90
CA ASP A 155 -11.80 2.43 7.46
C ASP A 155 -12.79 2.89 8.54
N TYR A 156 -13.51 1.97 9.17
CA TYR A 156 -14.38 2.26 10.31
C TYR A 156 -13.58 2.86 11.48
N ALA A 157 -12.41 2.29 11.80
CA ALA A 157 -11.56 2.78 12.88
C ALA A 157 -11.01 4.19 12.61
N ILE A 158 -10.71 4.51 11.34
CA ILE A 158 -10.25 5.84 10.95
C ILE A 158 -11.40 6.86 11.02
N HIS A 159 -12.56 6.55 10.42
CA HIS A 159 -13.63 7.52 10.25
C HIS A 159 -14.57 7.64 11.46
N GLN A 160 -14.90 6.54 12.13
CA GLN A 160 -15.90 6.53 13.21
C GLN A 160 -15.26 6.63 14.60
N LEU A 161 -14.10 6.02 14.79
CA LEU A 161 -13.35 6.11 16.05
C LEU A 161 -12.34 7.29 16.07
N ASN A 162 -12.21 8.00 14.94
CA ASN A 162 -11.33 9.15 14.76
C ASN A 162 -9.86 8.84 15.15
N ILE A 163 -9.42 7.61 14.92
CA ILE A 163 -8.05 7.17 15.21
C ILE A 163 -7.13 7.71 14.11
N ARG A 164 -5.98 8.26 14.51
CA ARG A 164 -4.96 8.71 13.56
C ARG A 164 -4.59 7.60 12.57
N VAL A 165 -4.68 7.91 11.28
CA VAL A 165 -4.40 6.98 10.17
C VAL A 165 -3.05 6.27 10.34
N LEU A 166 -1.99 7.01 10.71
CA LEU A 166 -0.66 6.44 10.94
C LEU A 166 -0.66 5.36 12.02
N THR A 167 -1.44 5.52 13.09
CA THR A 167 -1.52 4.55 14.18
C THR A 167 -2.20 3.27 13.72
N VAL A 168 -3.28 3.38 12.94
CA VAL A 168 -3.97 2.23 12.34
C VAL A 168 -3.04 1.50 11.37
N ARG A 169 -2.34 2.22 10.48
CA ARG A 169 -1.41 1.62 9.51
C ARG A 169 -0.23 0.93 10.18
N ARG A 170 0.39 1.54 11.21
CA ARG A 170 1.49 0.94 11.97
C ARG A 170 1.06 -0.30 12.74
N SER A 171 -0.06 -0.23 13.45
CA SER A 171 -0.59 -1.39 14.18
C SER A 171 -0.96 -2.53 13.24
N ALA A 172 -1.62 -2.23 12.11
CA ALA A 172 -1.95 -3.22 11.09
C ALA A 172 -0.70 -3.90 10.51
N ASN A 173 0.36 -3.12 10.22
CA ASN A 173 1.63 -3.67 9.75
C ASN A 173 2.28 -4.60 10.78
N ILE A 174 2.33 -4.18 12.06
CA ILE A 174 2.88 -5.00 13.16
C ILE A 174 2.09 -6.30 13.30
N ILE A 175 0.76 -6.22 13.41
CA ILE A 175 -0.08 -7.40 13.63
C ILE A 175 0.06 -8.38 12.47
N GLY A 176 0.05 -7.90 11.23
CA GLY A 176 0.19 -8.77 10.07
C GLY A 176 1.57 -9.41 9.92
N THR A 177 2.65 -8.63 10.12
CA THR A 177 4.02 -9.14 10.04
C THR A 177 4.36 -10.11 11.15
N PHE A 178 3.98 -9.81 12.39
CA PHE A 178 4.16 -10.74 13.50
C PHE A 178 3.29 -11.98 13.34
N GLY A 179 2.04 -11.83 12.89
CA GLY A 179 1.14 -12.95 12.67
C GLY A 179 1.71 -14.00 11.71
N ILE A 180 2.15 -13.57 10.53
CA ILE A 180 2.77 -14.49 9.57
C ILE A 180 4.10 -15.04 10.10
N SER A 181 4.96 -14.19 10.66
CA SER A 181 6.28 -14.62 11.16
C SER A 181 6.17 -15.66 12.28
N THR A 182 5.25 -15.46 13.22
CA THR A 182 4.99 -16.42 14.29
C THR A 182 4.38 -17.70 13.74
N SER A 183 3.45 -17.64 12.79
CA SER A 183 2.86 -18.84 12.18
C SER A 183 3.91 -19.73 11.48
N LEU A 184 4.86 -19.13 10.76
CA LEU A 184 5.93 -19.85 10.05
C LEU A 184 6.92 -20.52 11.02
N LEU A 185 7.16 -19.90 12.17
CA LEU A 185 7.94 -20.55 13.22
C LEU A 185 7.12 -21.68 13.87
N LEU A 186 5.86 -21.42 14.23
CA LEU A 186 4.99 -22.40 14.87
C LEU A 186 4.79 -23.66 14.03
N VAL A 187 4.63 -23.53 12.70
CA VAL A 187 4.43 -24.71 11.84
C VAL A 187 5.62 -25.66 11.88
N THR A 188 6.84 -25.16 12.03
CA THR A 188 8.06 -25.99 12.10
C THR A 188 8.18 -26.73 13.44
N TYR A 189 7.69 -26.13 14.54
CA TYR A 189 7.86 -26.69 15.88
C TYR A 189 6.66 -27.52 16.36
N PHE A 190 5.45 -27.16 15.94
CA PHE A 190 4.21 -27.71 16.50
C PHE A 190 3.42 -28.58 15.52
N ALA A 191 3.58 -28.43 14.20
CA ALA A 191 2.80 -29.23 13.27
C ALA A 191 3.30 -30.68 13.26
N LYS A 192 2.50 -31.59 13.83
CA LYS A 192 2.75 -33.04 13.76
C LYS A 192 1.94 -33.70 12.66
N THR A 193 0.85 -33.06 12.27
CA THR A 193 -0.03 -33.51 11.19
C THR A 193 -0.15 -32.45 10.10
N SER A 194 -0.47 -32.90 8.88
CA SER A 194 -0.69 -32.00 7.75
C SER A 194 -1.83 -31.01 7.98
N LEU A 195 -2.90 -31.43 8.66
CA LEU A 195 -4.04 -30.57 9.01
C LEU A 195 -3.66 -29.48 10.02
N GLU A 196 -2.90 -29.80 11.06
CA GLU A 196 -2.39 -28.79 12.00
C GLU A 196 -1.52 -27.76 11.27
N GLY A 197 -0.63 -28.21 10.39
CA GLY A 197 0.21 -27.32 9.60
C GLY A 197 -0.59 -26.39 8.70
N LEU A 198 -1.61 -26.92 8.03
CA LEU A 198 -2.56 -26.15 7.23
C LEU A 198 -3.27 -25.08 8.06
N LEU A 199 -3.78 -25.42 9.24
CA LEU A 199 -4.50 -24.49 10.11
C LEU A 199 -3.57 -23.36 10.60
N ILE A 200 -2.37 -23.70 11.06
CA ILE A 200 -1.38 -22.72 11.54
C ILE A 200 -1.02 -21.74 10.42
N ILE A 201 -0.70 -22.25 9.21
CA ILE A 201 -0.37 -21.41 8.06
C ILE A 201 -1.58 -20.55 7.65
N THR A 202 -2.79 -21.12 7.64
CA THR A 202 -4.01 -20.39 7.30
C THR A 202 -4.28 -19.23 8.25
N ILE A 203 -4.08 -19.43 9.55
CA ILE A 203 -4.15 -18.37 10.57
C ILE A 203 -3.04 -17.33 10.34
N GLY A 204 -1.84 -17.77 9.96
CA GLY A 204 -0.75 -16.89 9.57
C GLY A 204 -1.12 -15.95 8.42
N PHE A 205 -1.67 -16.50 7.34
CA PHE A 205 -2.15 -15.75 6.18
C PHE A 205 -3.34 -14.85 6.51
N ALA A 206 -4.25 -15.31 7.37
CA ALA A 206 -5.34 -14.49 7.91
C ALA A 206 -4.84 -13.24 8.63
N LEU A 207 -3.82 -13.39 9.48
CA LEU A 207 -3.22 -12.23 10.14
C LEU A 207 -2.42 -11.39 9.14
N TYR A 208 -1.72 -12.02 8.20
CA TYR A 208 -0.96 -11.33 7.16
C TYR A 208 -1.83 -10.38 6.33
N SER A 209 -3.10 -10.72 6.09
CA SER A 209 -4.01 -9.86 5.33
C SER A 209 -4.29 -8.52 6.01
N ILE A 210 -4.13 -8.43 7.33
CA ILE A 210 -4.25 -7.16 8.07
C ILE A 210 -3.21 -6.15 7.59
N GLN A 211 -2.03 -6.62 7.15
CA GLN A 211 -0.98 -5.76 6.61
C GLN A 211 -1.42 -4.96 5.38
N ILE A 212 -2.41 -5.43 4.60
CA ILE A 212 -2.87 -4.74 3.38
C ILE A 212 -3.30 -3.30 3.69
N SER A 213 -3.94 -3.06 4.84
CA SER A 213 -4.38 -1.74 5.28
C SER A 213 -3.21 -0.80 5.63
N SER A 214 -1.96 -1.27 5.67
CA SER A 214 -0.78 -0.45 5.98
C SER A 214 -0.20 0.32 4.79
N VAL A 215 -0.78 0.21 3.58
CA VAL A 215 -0.27 0.88 2.37
C VAL A 215 -0.37 2.41 2.47
N ASN A 216 0.76 3.11 2.47
CA ASN A 216 0.87 4.54 2.77
C ASN A 216 0.76 5.42 1.52
N MET A 217 -0.37 5.38 0.84
CA MET A 217 -0.62 6.29 -0.28
C MET A 217 -0.81 7.75 0.17
N ASP A 218 -1.04 7.99 1.46
CA ASP A 218 -1.35 9.32 2.00
C ASP A 218 -0.11 10.21 2.21
N ILE A 219 1.11 9.65 2.18
CA ILE A 219 2.36 10.38 2.51
C ILE A 219 2.74 11.41 1.44
N ALA A 220 2.37 11.18 0.18
CA ALA A 220 2.65 12.10 -0.92
C ALA A 220 1.54 12.01 -1.99
N PRO A 221 0.37 12.64 -1.76
CA PRO A 221 -0.82 12.47 -2.61
C PRO A 221 -0.55 12.78 -4.10
N LYS A 222 0.34 13.72 -4.38
CA LYS A 222 0.74 14.11 -5.75
C LYS A 222 1.63 13.08 -6.47
N TYR A 223 2.39 12.26 -5.73
CA TYR A 223 3.34 11.27 -6.27
C TYR A 223 3.08 9.85 -5.76
N ALA A 224 1.93 9.59 -5.12
CA ALA A 224 1.62 8.32 -4.47
C ALA A 224 1.72 7.13 -5.42
N GLY A 225 1.19 7.26 -6.64
CA GLY A 225 1.27 6.21 -7.67
C GLY A 225 2.72 5.92 -8.09
N LEU A 226 3.57 6.94 -8.19
CA LEU A 226 4.99 6.77 -8.54
C LEU A 226 5.76 6.07 -7.41
N ILE A 227 5.58 6.51 -6.15
CA ILE A 227 6.23 5.91 -4.99
C ILE A 227 5.80 4.46 -4.82
N TYR A 228 4.51 4.17 -5.02
CA TYR A 228 3.99 2.81 -4.98
C TYR A 228 4.59 1.93 -6.10
N ALA A 229 4.71 2.46 -7.32
CA ALA A 229 5.34 1.76 -8.44
C ALA A 229 6.84 1.49 -8.19
N LEU A 230 7.57 2.46 -7.62
CA LEU A 230 8.96 2.29 -7.21
C LEU A 230 9.11 1.19 -6.15
N GLY A 231 8.24 1.20 -5.12
CA GLY A 231 8.20 0.17 -4.10
C GLY A 231 7.99 -1.23 -4.70
N ASN A 232 7.02 -1.37 -5.62
CA ASN A 232 6.77 -2.64 -6.32
C ASN A 232 7.95 -3.07 -7.20
N THR A 233 8.63 -2.12 -7.85
CA THR A 233 9.83 -2.41 -8.66
C THR A 233 10.95 -2.97 -7.78
N CYS A 234 11.19 -2.36 -6.62
CA CYS A 234 12.11 -2.90 -5.61
C CYS A 234 11.67 -4.27 -5.09
N GLY A 235 10.36 -4.49 -4.93
CA GLY A 235 9.78 -5.78 -4.55
C GLY A 235 9.98 -6.91 -5.57
N MET A 236 10.29 -6.59 -6.83
CA MET A 236 10.56 -7.60 -7.86
C MET A 236 11.96 -8.22 -7.73
N VAL A 237 12.93 -7.49 -7.18
CA VAL A 237 14.31 -8.00 -6.99
C VAL A 237 14.31 -9.29 -6.13
N PRO A 238 13.64 -9.33 -4.96
CA PRO A 238 13.46 -10.56 -4.20
C PRO A 238 12.77 -11.71 -4.96
N ALA A 239 11.90 -11.42 -5.93
CA ALA A 239 11.23 -12.48 -6.70
C ALA A 239 12.25 -13.32 -7.49
N PHE A 240 13.26 -12.66 -8.06
CA PHE A 240 14.32 -13.32 -8.82
C PHE A 240 15.35 -13.99 -7.89
N PHE A 241 15.89 -13.23 -6.93
CA PHE A 241 16.98 -13.74 -6.10
C PHE A 241 16.50 -14.62 -4.95
N GLY A 242 15.39 -14.28 -4.32
CA GLY A 242 14.88 -14.98 -3.13
C GLY A 242 14.49 -16.42 -3.42
N VAL A 243 13.77 -16.66 -4.52
CA VAL A 243 13.36 -18.03 -4.90
C VAL A 243 14.57 -18.90 -5.21
N ALA A 244 15.54 -18.38 -5.97
CA ALA A 244 16.77 -19.10 -6.31
C ALA A 244 17.64 -19.38 -5.06
N LEU A 245 17.79 -18.39 -4.18
CA LEU A 245 18.56 -18.52 -2.95
C LEU A 245 17.93 -19.56 -2.01
N THR A 246 16.60 -19.56 -1.87
CA THR A 246 15.89 -20.56 -1.06
C THR A 246 16.12 -21.97 -1.59
N GLY A 247 16.11 -22.18 -2.91
CA GLY A 247 16.42 -23.47 -3.51
C GLY A 247 17.83 -23.94 -3.20
N TRP A 248 18.81 -23.05 -3.37
CA TRP A 248 20.21 -23.35 -3.02
C TRP A 248 20.39 -23.68 -1.52
N ILE A 249 19.70 -22.95 -0.64
CA ILE A 249 19.73 -23.22 0.82
C ILE A 249 19.13 -24.60 1.12
N LEU A 250 18.00 -24.97 0.49
CA LEU A 250 17.38 -26.28 0.66
C LEU A 250 18.31 -27.42 0.27
N GLU A 251 18.98 -27.30 -0.88
CA GLU A 251 19.94 -28.29 -1.37
C GLU A 251 21.11 -28.48 -0.40
N VAL A 252 21.71 -27.39 0.10
CA VAL A 252 22.85 -27.46 1.01
C VAL A 252 22.46 -27.99 2.40
N THR A 253 21.22 -27.72 2.84
CA THR A 253 20.75 -28.06 4.18
C THR A 253 20.00 -29.39 4.27
N ASN A 254 19.97 -30.18 3.20
CA ASN A 254 19.21 -31.43 3.09
C ASN A 254 17.71 -31.23 3.42
N ASN A 255 17.07 -30.28 2.73
CA ASN A 255 15.65 -29.96 2.89
C ASN A 255 15.24 -29.53 4.30
N ASN A 256 16.08 -28.75 4.98
CA ASN A 256 15.74 -28.18 6.28
C ASN A 256 14.84 -26.95 6.14
N TRP A 257 13.53 -27.21 6.14
CA TRP A 257 12.49 -26.19 6.04
C TRP A 257 12.48 -25.18 7.19
N GLY A 258 12.94 -25.57 8.39
CA GLY A 258 12.97 -24.68 9.54
C GLY A 258 13.89 -23.47 9.34
N ILE A 259 15.02 -23.64 8.67
CA ILE A 259 15.95 -22.55 8.37
C ILE A 259 15.30 -21.52 7.45
N ILE A 260 14.55 -21.98 6.44
CA ILE A 260 13.86 -21.09 5.48
C ILE A 260 12.79 -20.28 6.18
N TRP A 261 12.01 -20.92 7.05
CA TRP A 261 10.97 -20.23 7.79
C TRP A 261 11.53 -19.23 8.80
N ILE A 262 12.67 -19.53 9.44
CA ILE A 262 13.41 -18.56 10.27
C ILE A 262 13.88 -17.37 9.43
N ILE A 263 14.46 -17.62 8.26
CA ILE A 263 14.89 -16.55 7.35
C ILE A 263 13.68 -15.71 6.90
N CYS A 264 12.59 -16.33 6.44
CA CYS A 264 11.36 -15.63 6.07
C CYS A 264 10.85 -14.73 7.21
N SER A 265 10.73 -15.27 8.43
CA SER A 265 10.29 -14.51 9.60
C SER A 265 11.22 -13.36 9.94
N LEU A 266 12.54 -13.55 9.83
CA LEU A 266 13.52 -12.47 10.02
C LEU A 266 13.30 -11.33 9.01
N TYR A 267 13.11 -11.67 7.73
CA TYR A 267 12.90 -10.67 6.68
C TYR A 267 11.58 -9.89 6.91
N TYR A 268 10.49 -10.57 7.28
CA TYR A 268 9.23 -9.90 7.64
C TYR A 268 9.38 -8.93 8.82
N ILE A 269 10.06 -9.36 9.89
CA ILE A 269 10.30 -8.52 11.06
C ILE A 269 11.19 -7.32 10.70
N LEU A 270 12.26 -7.52 9.93
CA LEU A 270 13.11 -6.42 9.46
C LEU A 270 12.33 -5.40 8.63
N GLY A 271 11.50 -5.87 7.69
CA GLY A 271 10.64 -5.02 6.88
C GLY A 271 9.66 -4.19 7.73
N SER A 272 9.12 -4.79 8.79
CA SER A 272 8.24 -4.12 9.76
C SER A 272 8.99 -3.07 10.59
N LEU A 273 10.19 -3.40 11.08
CA LEU A 273 11.01 -2.49 11.87
C LEU A 273 11.42 -1.25 11.08
N PHE A 274 11.85 -1.41 9.83
CA PHE A 274 12.15 -0.28 8.96
C PHE A 274 10.92 0.58 8.70
N PHE A 275 9.78 -0.05 8.49
CA PHE A 275 8.52 0.65 8.31
C PHE A 275 8.17 1.51 9.53
N ILE A 276 8.15 0.93 10.73
CA ILE A 276 7.78 1.63 11.95
C ILE A 276 8.76 2.76 12.29
N SER A 277 10.07 2.52 12.09
CA SER A 277 11.13 3.46 12.45
C SER A 277 11.19 4.67 11.54
N TRP A 278 10.91 4.49 10.24
CA TRP A 278 11.10 5.52 9.22
C TRP A 278 9.81 6.05 8.59
N ALA A 279 8.67 5.38 8.71
CA ALA A 279 7.39 5.90 8.24
C ALA A 279 6.90 7.01 9.19
N GLY A 280 7.15 8.27 8.82
CA GLY A 280 6.50 9.44 9.42
C GLY A 280 5.05 9.59 8.94
N GLY A 281 4.23 10.33 9.69
CA GLY A 281 2.85 10.68 9.31
C GLY A 281 2.67 12.16 9.00
N GLU A 282 3.74 12.84 8.62
CA GLU A 282 3.69 14.21 8.11
C GLU A 282 3.73 14.13 6.58
N VAL A 283 2.92 14.95 5.91
CA VAL A 283 2.90 15.07 4.45
C VAL A 283 4.09 15.92 4.06
N ILE A 284 5.04 15.34 3.32
CA ILE A 284 6.37 15.97 3.10
C ILE A 284 6.46 16.67 1.74
N ILE A 285 5.54 16.39 0.81
CA ILE A 285 5.64 16.87 -0.57
C ILE A 285 4.30 17.43 -1.08
N ASP A 286 4.20 18.75 -1.12
CA ASP A 286 3.20 19.53 -1.88
C ASP A 286 3.68 19.86 -3.32
#